data_AF-A0A5E6NC14-F1
#
_entry.id   AF-A0A5E6NC14-F1
#
_cell.length_a   1.000
_cell.length_b   1.000
_cell.length_c   1.000
_cell.angle_alpha   90.00
_cell.angle_beta   90.00
_cell.angle_gamma   90.00
#
_symmetry.space_group_name_H-M   'P 1'
#
loop_
_entity.id
_entity.type
_entity.pdbx_description
1 polymer ?
#
loop_
_entity_poly.entity_id
_entity_poly.type
_entity_poly.pdbx_seq_one_letter_code
_entity_poly.pdbx_strand_id
1 'polypeptide(L)'
;MTYADRNDTHTSYLAGSKLQQTKRLNNIITYANDNSIRTYDLEYQYYGTPKKSQLTSIQECTNNGRCLPKTKFSWNNEEASFGVNGKQWQSDLGGSDDWKNHPTHENGESSMLIDMNGDGLPDRVFNKNPSNDQLGFYVFLNTGNGFDSGKQWQSNLGGDENWKNRPKNANGEHSMLIDINGDGLPDRVFDHNPEADDQPGFFVYLNTGDGFDNGKQWQSNLGGDDNWKNSPTHIADGANSLSALIDINGDGLPDRVFDRNPSNDQQGFYVFLNTGNGFDSGKQWQSDLGGNGNWNWKNRPISNSTRITTVRLTPFGWRFGPSSIHSRTSRLIDINGDGLPDRVFARNPSNEQPGFMYF
;
A
#
# COMPACT_ATOMS: atom_id res chain seq x y z
N MET A 1 -24.02 33.32 -3.94
CA MET A 1 -24.05 31.90 -4.33
C MET A 1 -25.00 31.17 -3.40
N THR A 2 -25.63 30.08 -3.84
CA THR A 2 -26.44 29.22 -2.97
C THR A 2 -26.00 27.77 -3.05
N TYR A 3 -26.33 26.99 -2.01
CA TYR A 3 -25.94 25.59 -1.88
C TYR A 3 -27.18 24.72 -1.67
N ALA A 4 -27.12 23.50 -2.18
CA ALA A 4 -28.13 22.46 -1.98
C ALA A 4 -27.51 21.25 -1.28
N ASP A 5 -28.36 20.45 -0.64
CA ASP A 5 -27.97 19.13 -0.12
C ASP A 5 -27.47 18.22 -1.23
N ARG A 6 -26.57 17.30 -0.86
CA ARG A 6 -26.05 16.26 -1.74
C ARG A 6 -26.19 14.90 -1.07
N ASN A 7 -26.43 13.86 -1.86
CA ASN A 7 -26.58 12.49 -1.37
C ASN A 7 -25.23 11.79 -1.23
N ASP A 8 -24.20 12.28 -1.91
CA ASP A 8 -22.84 11.78 -1.92
C ASP A 8 -21.96 12.61 -0.99
N THR A 9 -22.31 12.63 0.30
CA THR A 9 -21.54 13.37 1.32
C THR A 9 -20.14 12.79 1.47
N HIS A 10 -19.14 13.65 1.43
CA HIS A 10 -17.74 13.27 1.65
C HIS A 10 -17.32 13.69 3.05
N THR A 11 -16.70 12.80 3.80
CA THR A 11 -16.03 13.11 5.07
C THR A 11 -14.54 12.95 4.84
N SER A 12 -13.76 13.93 5.29
CA SER A 12 -12.30 13.84 5.37
C SER A 12 -11.87 14.37 6.72
N TYR A 13 -10.61 14.18 7.09
CA TYR A 13 -10.04 14.80 8.27
C TYR A 13 -8.78 15.55 7.87
N LEU A 14 -8.52 16.66 8.56
CA LEU A 14 -7.34 17.47 8.35
C LEU A 14 -6.83 17.91 9.71
N ALA A 15 -5.56 17.58 10.03
CA ALA A 15 -4.94 17.87 11.32
C ALA A 15 -5.80 17.41 12.53
N GLY A 16 -6.32 16.18 12.47
CA GLY A 16 -7.17 15.59 13.53
C GLY A 16 -8.59 16.16 13.63
N SER A 17 -9.00 17.04 12.71
CA SER A 17 -10.34 17.65 12.71
C SER A 17 -11.20 17.10 11.57
N LYS A 18 -12.44 16.71 11.90
CA LYS A 18 -13.42 16.20 10.93
C LYS A 18 -13.95 17.31 10.02
N LEU A 19 -13.83 17.12 8.72
CA LEU A 19 -14.41 17.95 7.67
C LEU A 19 -15.48 17.16 6.93
N GLN A 20 -16.66 17.75 6.77
CA GLN A 20 -17.75 17.13 6.01
C GLN A 20 -18.25 18.05 4.91
N GLN A 21 -18.19 17.57 3.67
CA GLN A 21 -18.80 18.22 2.53
C GLN A 21 -20.23 17.69 2.36
N THR A 22 -21.18 18.36 3.02
CA THR A 22 -22.61 17.97 3.04
C THR A 22 -23.45 18.72 2.01
N LYS A 23 -22.88 19.75 1.39
CA LYS A 23 -23.55 20.59 0.40
C LYS A 23 -22.77 20.65 -0.91
N ARG A 24 -23.46 20.98 -1.99
CA ARG A 24 -22.89 21.30 -3.31
C ARG A 24 -23.46 22.63 -3.81
N LEU A 25 -22.73 23.29 -4.71
CA LEU A 25 -23.18 24.53 -5.31
C LEU A 25 -24.49 24.30 -6.08
N ASN A 26 -25.48 25.18 -5.89
CA ASN A 26 -26.77 25.11 -6.58
C ASN A 26 -26.86 26.19 -7.65
N ASN A 27 -26.48 27.42 -7.29
CA ASN A 27 -26.34 28.52 -8.25
C ASN A 27 -25.30 29.56 -7.84
N ILE A 28 -24.83 30.30 -8.83
CA ILE A 28 -23.99 31.48 -8.67
C ILE A 28 -24.82 32.69 -9.08
N ILE A 29 -24.95 33.67 -8.20
CA ILE A 29 -25.67 34.92 -8.48
C ILE A 29 -24.63 36.04 -8.45
N THR A 30 -24.58 36.84 -9.51
CA THR A 30 -23.75 38.03 -9.58
C THR A 30 -24.59 39.28 -9.41
N TYR A 31 -24.02 40.26 -8.75
CA TYR A 31 -24.70 41.50 -8.37
C TYR A 31 -23.91 42.69 -8.91
N ALA A 32 -24.63 43.74 -9.30
CA ALA A 32 -24.07 45.08 -9.44
C ALA A 32 -24.82 45.98 -8.45
N ASN A 33 -24.10 46.49 -7.45
CA ASN A 33 -24.70 47.03 -6.23
C ASN A 33 -25.62 45.97 -5.59
N ASP A 34 -26.85 46.34 -5.20
CA ASP A 34 -27.82 45.42 -4.58
C ASP A 34 -28.73 44.69 -5.58
N ASN A 35 -28.53 44.90 -6.88
CA ASN A 35 -29.34 44.27 -7.91
C ASN A 35 -28.65 43.02 -8.46
N SER A 36 -29.34 41.88 -8.44
CA SER A 36 -28.87 40.72 -9.19
C SER A 36 -28.88 41.06 -10.68
N ILE A 37 -27.81 40.70 -11.37
CA ILE A 37 -27.65 40.97 -12.80
C ILE A 37 -27.62 39.67 -13.60
N ARG A 38 -27.04 38.60 -13.04
CA ARG A 38 -26.99 37.27 -13.66
C ARG A 38 -27.08 36.17 -12.63
N THR A 39 -27.65 35.05 -13.05
CA THR A 39 -27.68 33.79 -12.32
C THR A 39 -27.10 32.70 -13.20
N TYR A 40 -26.27 31.84 -12.63
CA TYR A 40 -25.81 30.60 -13.23
C TYR A 40 -26.41 29.46 -12.43
N ASP A 41 -27.35 28.74 -13.02
CA ASP A 41 -28.01 27.59 -12.41
C ASP A 41 -27.29 26.31 -12.81
N LEU A 42 -26.98 25.45 -11.83
CA LEU A 42 -26.21 24.23 -12.02
C LEU A 42 -27.12 23.01 -11.86
N GLU A 43 -27.14 22.14 -12.87
CA GLU A 43 -27.87 20.88 -12.83
C GLU A 43 -26.92 19.71 -12.69
N TYR A 44 -27.35 18.69 -11.94
CA TYR A 44 -26.55 17.52 -11.64
C TYR A 44 -27.33 16.23 -11.87
N GLN A 45 -26.61 15.17 -12.21
CA GLN A 45 -27.07 13.80 -12.11
C GLN A 45 -26.27 13.03 -11.04
N TYR A 46 -26.76 11.86 -10.64
CA TYR A 46 -26.04 10.93 -9.80
C TYR A 46 -25.70 9.67 -10.61
N TYR A 47 -24.42 9.33 -10.74
CA TYR A 47 -23.96 8.19 -11.52
C TYR A 47 -22.79 7.46 -10.84
N GLY A 48 -22.59 6.17 -11.14
CA GLY A 48 -21.53 5.32 -10.59
C GLY A 48 -21.89 4.57 -9.32
N THR A 49 -20.93 3.79 -8.81
CA THR A 49 -21.04 3.03 -7.55
C THR A 49 -19.77 3.22 -6.72
N PRO A 50 -19.84 3.94 -5.58
CA PRO A 50 -21.01 4.67 -5.07
C PRO A 50 -21.41 5.83 -6.00
N LYS A 51 -22.69 6.21 -5.97
CA LYS A 51 -23.22 7.29 -6.81
C LYS A 51 -22.55 8.62 -6.45
N LYS A 52 -21.99 9.31 -7.44
CA LYS A 52 -21.39 10.65 -7.29
C LYS A 52 -22.18 11.71 -8.06
N SER A 53 -22.20 12.93 -7.53
CA SER A 53 -22.75 14.11 -8.18
C SER A 53 -21.92 14.47 -9.42
N GLN A 54 -22.54 14.44 -10.60
CA GLN A 54 -21.95 14.82 -11.88
C GLN A 54 -22.69 16.04 -12.43
N LEU A 55 -21.97 17.13 -12.73
CA LEU A 55 -22.57 18.33 -13.32
C LEU A 55 -23.03 18.01 -14.76
N THR A 56 -24.30 18.24 -15.09
CA THR A 56 -24.88 17.95 -16.40
C THR A 56 -25.16 19.21 -17.21
N SER A 57 -25.44 20.34 -16.54
CA SER A 57 -25.58 21.60 -17.24
C SER A 57 -25.30 22.83 -16.37
N ILE A 58 -24.91 23.91 -17.03
CA ILE A 58 -24.93 25.26 -16.48
C ILE A 58 -25.84 26.11 -17.37
N GLN A 59 -26.77 26.85 -16.77
CA GLN A 59 -27.59 27.82 -17.48
C GLN A 59 -27.32 29.23 -16.99
N GLU A 60 -26.99 30.14 -17.89
CA GLU A 60 -26.88 31.55 -17.58
C GLU A 60 -28.20 32.27 -17.85
N CYS A 61 -28.70 32.99 -16.85
CA CYS A 61 -29.93 33.75 -16.90
C CYS A 61 -29.69 35.20 -16.45
N THR A 62 -30.39 36.13 -17.09
CA THR A 62 -30.52 37.51 -16.61
C THR A 62 -31.57 37.58 -15.50
N ASN A 63 -31.52 38.65 -14.70
CA ASN A 63 -32.49 38.91 -13.63
C ASN A 63 -33.96 39.00 -14.09
N ASN A 64 -34.19 39.29 -15.39
CA ASN A 64 -35.52 39.33 -15.99
C ASN A 64 -36.01 37.95 -16.49
N GLY A 65 -35.34 36.86 -16.10
CA GLY A 65 -35.71 35.49 -16.45
C GLY A 65 -35.36 35.08 -17.89
N ARG A 66 -34.66 35.93 -18.66
CA ARG A 66 -34.16 35.54 -19.99
C ARG A 66 -32.87 34.76 -19.83
N CYS A 67 -32.85 33.54 -20.34
CA CYS A 67 -31.72 32.64 -20.23
C CYS A 67 -31.08 32.35 -21.60
N LEU A 68 -29.76 32.16 -21.58
CA LEU A 68 -29.04 31.57 -22.69
C LEU A 68 -29.33 30.06 -22.77
N PRO A 69 -29.07 29.42 -23.93
CA PRO A 69 -29.04 27.97 -24.02
C PRO A 69 -28.11 27.37 -22.98
N LYS A 70 -28.49 26.21 -22.43
CA LYS A 70 -27.67 25.48 -21.45
C LYS A 70 -26.38 24.99 -22.07
N THR A 71 -25.26 25.24 -21.40
CA THR A 71 -24.01 24.50 -21.65
C THR A 71 -24.16 23.12 -21.02
N LYS A 72 -24.14 22.07 -21.84
CA LYS A 72 -24.31 20.69 -21.38
C LYS A 72 -22.98 19.96 -21.27
N PHE A 73 -22.84 19.15 -20.24
CA PHE A 73 -21.70 18.29 -19.99
C PHE A 73 -22.12 16.83 -20.12
N SER A 74 -21.25 16.04 -20.75
CA SER A 74 -21.38 14.58 -20.80
C SER A 74 -20.22 13.96 -20.04
N TRP A 75 -20.46 12.83 -19.41
CA TRP A 75 -19.47 12.09 -18.63
C TRP A 75 -19.16 10.77 -19.33
N ASN A 76 -17.89 10.34 -19.30
CA ASN A 76 -17.56 8.97 -19.68
C ASN A 76 -18.03 8.04 -18.56
N ASN A 77 -19.17 7.40 -18.83
CA ASN A 77 -19.87 6.51 -17.94
C ASN A 77 -19.78 5.06 -18.45
N GLU A 78 -18.77 4.75 -19.28
CA GLU A 78 -18.54 3.38 -19.72
C GLU A 78 -18.30 2.48 -18.52
N GLU A 79 -19.05 1.37 -18.46
CA GLU A 79 -18.76 0.32 -17.52
C GLU A 79 -17.44 -0.32 -17.93
N ALA A 80 -16.43 -0.23 -17.05
CA ALA A 80 -15.15 -0.87 -17.28
C ALA A 80 -15.36 -2.38 -17.46
N SER A 81 -14.99 -2.89 -18.63
CA SER A 81 -15.06 -4.31 -18.96
C SER A 81 -13.76 -4.75 -19.65
N PHE A 82 -13.42 -6.02 -19.52
CA PHE A 82 -12.27 -6.59 -20.23
C PHE A 82 -12.65 -6.83 -21.69
N GLY A 83 -11.84 -6.33 -22.62
CA GLY A 83 -11.94 -6.69 -24.02
C GLY A 83 -11.64 -8.18 -24.24
N VAL A 84 -12.25 -8.78 -25.26
CA VAL A 84 -12.05 -10.20 -25.60
C VAL A 84 -10.79 -10.47 -26.43
N ASN A 85 -10.19 -9.42 -27.00
CA ASN A 85 -9.00 -9.53 -27.83
C ASN A 85 -7.79 -9.02 -27.05
N GLY A 86 -6.85 -9.92 -26.76
CA GLY A 86 -5.56 -9.55 -26.18
C GLY A 86 -4.64 -8.90 -27.21
N LYS A 87 -3.94 -7.84 -26.80
CA LYS A 87 -2.79 -7.31 -27.55
C LYS A 87 -1.53 -7.96 -26.99
N GLN A 88 -0.68 -8.52 -27.84
CA GLN A 88 0.65 -8.97 -27.42
C GLN A 88 1.56 -7.76 -27.25
N TRP A 89 2.01 -7.49 -26.03
CA TRP A 89 2.89 -6.35 -25.70
C TRP A 89 4.38 -6.67 -25.79
N GLN A 90 4.75 -7.95 -25.67
CA GLN A 90 6.11 -8.43 -25.80
C GLN A 90 6.09 -9.81 -26.44
N SER A 91 7.04 -10.07 -27.34
CA SER A 91 7.32 -11.42 -27.82
C SER A 91 7.88 -12.28 -26.69
N ASP A 92 7.79 -13.60 -26.85
CA ASP A 92 8.45 -14.53 -25.93
C ASP A 92 9.95 -14.18 -25.78
N LEU A 93 10.41 -14.04 -24.54
CA LEU A 93 11.81 -13.77 -24.20
C LEU A 93 12.69 -15.03 -24.27
N GLY A 94 12.10 -16.19 -24.58
CA GLY A 94 12.77 -17.44 -24.87
C GLY A 94 13.30 -18.18 -23.63
N GLY A 95 13.70 -19.43 -23.83
CA GLY A 95 14.07 -20.37 -22.76
C GLY A 95 13.24 -21.64 -22.83
N SER A 96 13.60 -22.66 -22.04
CA SER A 96 12.76 -23.86 -21.90
C SER A 96 11.50 -23.61 -21.08
N ASP A 97 11.57 -22.62 -20.19
CA ASP A 97 10.55 -22.28 -19.21
C ASP A 97 9.99 -20.89 -19.51
N ASP A 98 8.68 -20.72 -19.39
CA ASP A 98 7.93 -19.51 -19.75
C ASP A 98 7.90 -18.45 -18.63
N TRP A 99 8.60 -18.67 -17.52
CA TRP A 99 8.60 -17.79 -16.35
C TRP A 99 8.94 -16.33 -16.68
N LYS A 100 9.78 -16.10 -17.70
CA LYS A 100 10.16 -14.76 -18.19
C LYS A 100 8.98 -13.98 -18.78
N ASN A 101 7.93 -14.69 -19.18
CA ASN A 101 6.72 -14.11 -19.73
C ASN A 101 5.67 -13.81 -18.65
N HIS A 102 5.83 -14.30 -17.42
CA HIS A 102 4.87 -14.07 -16.35
C HIS A 102 4.88 -12.60 -15.89
N PRO A 103 3.71 -11.99 -15.58
CA PRO A 103 3.67 -10.66 -14.95
C PRO A 103 4.42 -10.63 -13.60
N THR A 104 4.41 -11.76 -12.90
CA THR A 104 5.19 -11.99 -11.67
C THR A 104 5.65 -13.45 -11.63
N HIS A 105 6.87 -13.69 -11.19
CA HIS A 105 7.40 -15.04 -10.97
C HIS A 105 7.96 -15.19 -9.56
N GLU A 106 7.76 -16.36 -8.93
CA GLU A 106 8.21 -16.66 -7.56
C GLU A 106 7.82 -15.56 -6.56
N ASN A 107 6.56 -15.11 -6.62
CA ASN A 107 6.06 -13.99 -5.82
C ASN A 107 6.89 -12.69 -5.97
N GLY A 108 7.45 -12.41 -7.15
CA GLY A 108 8.22 -11.19 -7.40
C GLY A 108 9.72 -11.33 -7.15
N GLU A 109 10.22 -12.54 -6.87
CA GLU A 109 11.63 -12.80 -6.66
C GLU A 109 12.46 -12.77 -7.94
N SER A 110 11.95 -13.39 -9.00
CA SER A 110 12.66 -13.44 -10.28
C SER A 110 12.20 -12.38 -11.26
N SER A 111 10.90 -12.06 -11.24
CA SER A 111 10.33 -10.97 -12.03
C SER A 111 9.07 -10.40 -11.42
N MET A 112 8.83 -9.11 -11.63
CA MET A 112 7.57 -8.44 -11.29
C MET A 112 7.27 -7.25 -12.20
N LEU A 113 6.02 -6.77 -12.14
CA LEU A 113 5.62 -5.49 -12.69
C LEU A 113 5.56 -4.44 -11.58
N ILE A 114 6.27 -3.33 -11.76
CA ILE A 114 6.29 -2.18 -10.84
C ILE A 114 6.74 -0.94 -11.62
N ASP A 115 6.13 0.21 -11.36
CA ASP A 115 6.52 1.49 -11.96
C ASP A 115 7.84 1.96 -11.33
N MET A 116 8.94 1.88 -12.08
CA MET A 116 10.29 2.16 -11.59
C MET A 116 10.72 3.60 -11.89
N ASN A 117 10.07 4.29 -12.82
CA ASN A 117 10.42 5.63 -13.28
C ASN A 117 9.40 6.71 -12.89
N GLY A 118 8.30 6.33 -12.23
CA GLY A 118 7.27 7.23 -11.72
C GLY A 118 6.34 7.80 -12.81
N ASP A 119 6.25 7.16 -13.98
CA ASP A 119 5.42 7.65 -15.09
C ASP A 119 3.95 7.18 -15.03
N GLY A 120 3.60 6.37 -14.03
CA GLY A 120 2.28 5.80 -13.81
C GLY A 120 2.02 4.50 -14.56
N LEU A 121 3.01 3.96 -15.28
CA LEU A 121 2.93 2.71 -16.02
C LEU A 121 3.83 1.64 -15.36
N PRO A 122 3.33 0.42 -15.08
CA PRO A 122 4.17 -0.63 -14.53
C PRO A 122 5.23 -1.12 -15.52
N ASP A 123 6.50 -1.12 -15.11
CA ASP A 123 7.66 -1.62 -15.84
C ASP A 123 7.93 -3.10 -15.53
N ARG A 124 8.65 -3.83 -16.40
CA ARG A 124 9.12 -5.19 -16.04
C ARG A 124 10.48 -5.11 -15.37
N VAL A 125 10.61 -5.81 -14.25
CA VAL A 125 11.89 -5.94 -13.53
C VAL A 125 12.29 -7.40 -13.46
N PHE A 126 13.59 -7.68 -13.63
CA PHE A 126 14.17 -9.01 -13.55
C PHE A 126 15.43 -9.04 -12.67
N ASN A 127 15.65 -10.15 -11.96
CA ASN A 127 16.84 -10.41 -11.15
C ASN A 127 18.07 -10.91 -11.94
N LYS A 128 17.92 -11.01 -13.26
CA LYS A 128 18.96 -11.32 -14.25
C LYS A 128 18.46 -10.93 -15.64
N ASN A 129 19.37 -10.76 -16.58
CA ASN A 129 19.01 -10.47 -17.95
C ASN A 129 18.20 -11.65 -18.55
N PRO A 130 16.97 -11.43 -19.03
CA PRO A 130 16.12 -12.51 -19.51
C PRO A 130 16.65 -13.16 -20.80
N SER A 131 17.54 -12.51 -21.55
CA SER A 131 18.06 -13.01 -22.83
C SER A 131 19.35 -13.84 -22.70
N ASN A 132 20.16 -13.60 -21.66
CA ASN A 132 21.46 -14.26 -21.52
C ASN A 132 21.78 -14.73 -20.09
N ASP A 133 20.82 -14.64 -19.17
CA ASP A 133 20.93 -15.05 -17.76
C ASP A 133 22.04 -14.35 -16.95
N GLN A 134 22.60 -13.24 -17.46
CA GLN A 134 23.56 -12.42 -16.71
C GLN A 134 22.91 -11.87 -15.45
N LEU A 135 23.47 -12.16 -14.28
CA LEU A 135 22.96 -11.67 -12.99
C LEU A 135 23.03 -10.15 -12.87
N GLY A 136 22.04 -9.57 -12.21
CA GLY A 136 21.93 -8.14 -11.95
C GLY A 136 20.47 -7.70 -11.93
N PHE A 137 20.24 -6.41 -11.66
CA PHE A 137 18.90 -5.84 -11.63
C PHE A 137 18.60 -5.17 -12.98
N TYR A 138 17.65 -5.73 -13.73
CA TYR A 138 17.30 -5.27 -15.07
C TYR A 138 15.88 -4.71 -15.09
N VAL A 139 15.71 -3.53 -15.69
CA VAL A 139 14.42 -2.85 -15.82
C VAL A 139 14.12 -2.64 -17.31
N PHE A 140 12.91 -3.00 -17.72
CA PHE A 140 12.36 -2.81 -19.05
C PHE A 140 11.19 -1.84 -18.95
N LEU A 141 11.40 -0.61 -19.41
CA LEU A 141 10.42 0.46 -19.23
C LEU A 141 9.20 0.26 -20.11
N ASN A 142 8.04 0.54 -19.54
CA ASN A 142 6.77 0.52 -20.23
C ASN A 142 6.62 1.76 -21.11
N THR A 143 6.23 1.55 -22.37
CA THR A 143 6.10 2.63 -23.37
C THR A 143 4.64 3.00 -23.65
N GLY A 144 3.69 2.41 -22.92
CA GLY A 144 2.25 2.45 -23.19
C GLY A 144 1.81 1.56 -24.36
N ASN A 145 2.75 0.96 -25.11
CA ASN A 145 2.48 0.07 -26.24
C ASN A 145 3.25 -1.25 -26.21
N GLY A 146 4.01 -1.49 -25.15
CA GLY A 146 4.95 -2.59 -24.98
C GLY A 146 6.06 -2.17 -24.01
N PHE A 147 7.17 -2.91 -24.02
CA PHE A 147 8.35 -2.61 -23.22
C PHE A 147 9.55 -2.25 -24.11
N ASP A 148 10.48 -1.47 -23.59
CA ASP A 148 11.74 -1.15 -24.27
C ASP A 148 12.70 -2.37 -24.30
N SER A 149 13.96 -2.14 -24.69
CA SER A 149 14.98 -3.20 -24.77
C SER A 149 15.57 -3.62 -23.42
N GLY A 150 15.21 -2.95 -22.34
CA GLY A 150 15.76 -3.14 -21.01
C GLY A 150 17.13 -2.50 -20.80
N LYS A 151 17.40 -2.09 -19.57
CA LYS A 151 18.70 -1.58 -19.08
C LYS A 151 19.06 -2.28 -17.77
N GLN A 152 20.35 -2.57 -17.57
CA GLN A 152 20.85 -2.96 -16.26
C GLN A 152 20.93 -1.72 -15.37
N TRP A 153 20.06 -1.64 -14.36
CA TRP A 153 20.02 -0.55 -13.39
C TRP A 153 20.99 -0.76 -12.24
N GLN A 154 21.30 -2.02 -11.92
CA GLN A 154 22.35 -2.37 -10.97
C GLN A 154 23.10 -3.61 -11.42
N SER A 155 24.44 -3.54 -11.32
CA SER A 155 25.29 -4.72 -11.51
C SER A 155 25.00 -5.78 -10.45
N ASN A 156 25.38 -7.02 -10.74
CA ASN A 156 25.32 -8.11 -9.77
C ASN A 156 26.01 -7.69 -8.46
N LEU A 157 25.26 -7.70 -7.34
CA LEU A 157 25.78 -7.40 -6.01
C LEU A 157 26.54 -8.60 -5.38
N GLY A 158 26.63 -9.73 -6.09
CA GLY A 158 27.34 -10.92 -5.65
C GLY A 158 26.56 -11.74 -4.63
N GLY A 159 27.29 -12.54 -3.85
CA GLY A 159 26.71 -13.47 -2.88
C GLY A 159 26.16 -14.76 -3.51
N ASP A 160 25.88 -15.73 -2.63
CA ASP A 160 25.22 -16.97 -3.02
C ASP A 160 23.72 -16.71 -3.32
N GLU A 161 23.13 -17.57 -4.15
CA GLU A 161 21.67 -17.64 -4.38
C GLU A 161 20.98 -16.45 -5.08
N ASN A 162 21.72 -15.48 -5.62
CA ASN A 162 21.19 -14.36 -6.44
C ASN A 162 20.16 -13.46 -5.72
N TRP A 163 19.93 -13.63 -4.41
CA TRP A 163 18.85 -12.96 -3.71
C TRP A 163 19.03 -11.44 -3.68
N LYS A 164 20.29 -10.99 -3.67
CA LYS A 164 20.69 -9.58 -3.68
C LYS A 164 20.30 -8.84 -4.95
N ASN A 165 20.00 -9.53 -6.06
CA ASN A 165 19.52 -8.92 -7.31
C ASN A 165 18.01 -8.99 -7.48
N ARG A 166 17.28 -9.62 -6.53
CA ARG A 166 15.84 -9.81 -6.64
C ARG A 166 15.08 -8.48 -6.43
N PRO A 167 13.98 -8.23 -7.16
CA PRO A 167 13.07 -7.11 -6.88
C PRO A 167 12.48 -7.18 -5.47
N LYS A 168 12.21 -8.39 -5.02
CA LYS A 168 11.78 -8.70 -3.65
C LYS A 168 12.37 -10.05 -3.27
N ASN A 169 12.67 -10.30 -2.00
CA ASN A 169 13.11 -11.61 -1.53
C ASN A 169 12.37 -12.04 -0.28
N ALA A 170 11.97 -13.32 -0.21
CA ALA A 170 11.29 -13.91 0.94
C ALA A 170 10.10 -13.06 1.40
N ASN A 171 9.22 -12.68 0.47
CA ASN A 171 8.07 -11.80 0.73
C ASN A 171 8.40 -10.39 1.24
N GLY A 172 9.62 -9.92 1.07
CA GLY A 172 10.09 -8.61 1.53
C GLY A 172 10.91 -8.65 2.82
N GLU A 173 11.23 -9.85 3.32
CA GLU A 173 11.98 -10.01 4.57
C GLU A 173 13.44 -9.60 4.46
N HIS A 174 14.10 -9.98 3.37
CA HIS A 174 15.50 -9.63 3.16
C HIS A 174 15.67 -8.42 2.24
N SER A 175 14.79 -8.27 1.25
CA SER A 175 14.78 -7.12 0.37
C SER A 175 13.43 -6.87 -0.28
N MET A 176 13.13 -5.61 -0.58
CA MET A 176 11.97 -5.20 -1.36
C MET A 176 12.18 -3.86 -2.06
N LEU A 177 11.29 -3.56 -3.00
CA LEU A 177 11.12 -2.24 -3.59
C LEU A 177 10.01 -1.48 -2.85
N ILE A 178 10.31 -0.28 -2.38
CA ILE A 178 9.36 0.63 -1.73
C ILE A 178 9.88 2.06 -1.85
N ASP A 179 8.99 3.01 -2.13
CA ASP A 179 9.31 4.44 -2.03
C ASP A 179 9.50 4.78 -0.54
N ILE A 180 10.75 4.86 -0.08
CA ILE A 180 11.07 5.03 1.35
C ILE A 180 11.36 6.48 1.71
N ASN A 181 11.60 7.33 0.71
CA ASN A 181 11.94 8.74 0.86
C ASN A 181 10.81 9.70 0.41
N GLY A 182 9.71 9.16 -0.13
CA GLY A 182 8.53 9.90 -0.56
C GLY A 182 8.71 10.67 -1.88
N ASP A 183 9.67 10.28 -2.74
CA ASP A 183 9.93 10.96 -4.01
C ASP A 183 9.11 10.42 -5.19
N GLY A 184 8.31 9.38 -4.96
CA GLY A 184 7.46 8.72 -5.95
C GLY A 184 8.15 7.61 -6.74
N LEU A 185 9.42 7.30 -6.45
CA LEU A 185 10.17 6.23 -7.08
C LEU A 185 10.43 5.08 -6.08
N PRO A 186 10.24 3.80 -6.46
CA PRO A 186 10.56 2.69 -5.57
C PRO A 186 12.06 2.54 -5.36
N ASP A 187 12.49 2.61 -4.11
CA ASP A 187 13.87 2.37 -3.66
C ASP A 187 14.11 0.91 -3.31
N ARG A 188 15.36 0.45 -3.32
CA ARG A 188 15.71 -0.88 -2.80
C ARG A 188 16.08 -0.78 -1.33
N VAL A 189 15.41 -1.57 -0.50
CA VAL A 189 15.72 -1.69 0.92
C VAL A 189 16.15 -3.11 1.27
N PHE A 190 17.09 -3.23 2.22
CA PHE A 190 17.69 -4.51 2.62
C PHE A 190 17.85 -4.61 4.13
N ASP A 191 17.81 -5.84 4.65
CA ASP A 191 18.00 -6.18 6.07
C ASP A 191 19.48 -6.41 6.46
N HIS A 192 20.37 -6.40 5.45
CA HIS A 192 21.82 -6.42 5.56
C HIS A 192 22.42 -5.57 4.45
N ASN A 193 23.68 -5.19 4.58
CA ASN A 193 24.43 -4.60 3.49
C ASN A 193 24.53 -5.63 2.35
N PRO A 194 23.96 -5.38 1.16
CA PRO A 194 24.08 -6.33 0.08
C PRO A 194 25.51 -6.40 -0.48
N GLU A 195 26.39 -5.45 -0.15
CA GLU A 195 27.82 -5.51 -0.51
C GLU A 195 28.63 -6.47 0.39
N ALA A 196 29.94 -6.52 0.19
CA ALA A 196 30.81 -7.64 0.56
C ALA A 196 30.93 -7.98 2.08
N ASP A 197 30.41 -7.15 2.98
CA ASP A 197 30.50 -7.38 4.43
C ASP A 197 29.24 -8.02 5.04
N ASP A 198 28.14 -8.12 4.28
CA ASP A 198 26.84 -8.67 4.71
C ASP A 198 26.40 -8.16 6.09
N GLN A 199 26.79 -6.90 6.40
CA GLN A 199 26.59 -6.34 7.73
C GLN A 199 25.10 -6.18 8.01
N PRO A 200 24.54 -6.72 9.11
CA PRO A 200 23.14 -6.54 9.44
C PRO A 200 22.78 -5.08 9.72
N GLY A 201 21.58 -4.68 9.31
CA GLY A 201 21.05 -3.34 9.49
C GLY A 201 20.06 -2.98 8.38
N PHE A 202 19.44 -1.82 8.47
CA PHE A 202 18.52 -1.36 7.44
C PHE A 202 19.28 -0.52 6.40
N PHE A 203 19.48 -1.06 5.20
CA PHE A 203 20.19 -0.40 4.11
C PHE A 203 19.22 0.03 3.02
N VAL A 204 19.45 1.21 2.45
CA VAL A 204 18.60 1.82 1.43
C VAL A 204 19.48 2.26 0.26
N TYR A 205 19.10 1.84 -0.94
CA TYR A 205 19.65 2.27 -2.21
C TYR A 205 18.56 3.08 -2.92
N LEU A 206 18.77 4.39 -3.00
CA LEU A 206 17.77 5.30 -3.55
C LEU A 206 17.72 5.20 -5.06
N ASN A 207 16.51 5.17 -5.60
CA ASN A 207 16.26 5.18 -7.04
C ASN A 207 16.58 6.56 -7.63
N THR A 208 17.33 6.59 -8.74
CA THR A 208 17.71 7.85 -9.42
C THR A 208 16.89 8.16 -10.66
N GLY A 209 15.89 7.33 -10.97
CA GLY A 209 15.08 7.36 -12.19
C GLY A 209 15.68 6.59 -13.36
N ASP A 210 16.91 6.10 -13.25
CA ASP A 210 17.59 5.31 -14.28
C ASP A 210 18.61 4.29 -13.73
N GLY A 211 18.55 4.03 -12.42
CA GLY A 211 19.52 3.26 -11.64
C GLY A 211 19.28 3.44 -10.14
N PHE A 212 20.27 3.05 -9.34
CA PHE A 212 20.29 3.27 -7.90
C PHE A 212 21.59 3.97 -7.47
N ASP A 213 21.54 4.67 -6.34
CA ASP A 213 22.74 5.24 -5.71
C ASP A 213 23.65 4.15 -5.09
N ASN A 214 24.69 4.56 -4.36
CA ASN A 214 25.64 3.63 -3.74
C ASN A 214 25.14 2.99 -2.43
N GLY A 215 23.90 3.25 -2.03
CA GLY A 215 23.37 2.74 -0.77
C GLY A 215 23.86 3.46 0.47
N LYS A 216 23.01 3.49 1.50
CA LYS A 216 23.34 3.99 2.85
C LYS A 216 22.67 3.14 3.92
N GLN A 217 23.33 3.00 5.06
CA GLN A 217 22.69 2.45 6.26
C GLN A 217 21.82 3.52 6.90
N TRP A 218 20.51 3.30 6.89
CA TRP A 218 19.50 4.19 7.50
C TRP A 218 19.21 3.81 8.95
N GLN A 219 19.47 2.56 9.33
CA GLN A 219 19.42 2.13 10.72
C GLN A 219 20.50 1.08 11.00
N SER A 220 21.23 1.26 12.09
CA SER A 220 22.17 0.25 12.58
C SER A 220 21.44 -1.03 12.97
N ASN A 221 22.16 -2.15 12.99
CA ASN A 221 21.66 -3.42 13.50
C ASN A 221 20.93 -3.26 14.85
N LEU A 222 19.67 -3.68 14.90
CA LEU A 222 18.86 -3.69 16.13
C LEU A 222 19.07 -4.93 17.00
N GLY A 223 19.94 -5.85 16.59
CA GLY A 223 20.35 -7.06 17.32
C GLY A 223 19.36 -8.23 17.22
N GLY A 224 19.56 -9.25 18.06
CA GLY A 224 18.76 -10.48 18.09
C GLY A 224 19.31 -11.62 17.22
N ASP A 225 18.85 -12.84 17.49
CA ASP A 225 19.44 -14.06 16.95
C ASP A 225 19.04 -14.38 15.49
N ASP A 226 17.99 -13.74 14.95
CA ASP A 226 17.39 -14.10 13.65
C ASP A 226 17.27 -12.94 12.63
N ASN A 227 18.00 -11.83 12.83
CA ASN A 227 18.01 -10.60 12.00
C ASN A 227 16.66 -9.91 11.66
N TRP A 228 15.51 -10.52 11.97
CA TRP A 228 14.18 -10.04 11.60
C TRP A 228 13.88 -8.59 12.01
N LYS A 229 14.57 -8.10 13.04
CA LYS A 229 14.47 -6.72 13.53
C LYS A 229 15.02 -5.70 12.52
N ASN A 230 15.87 -6.11 11.58
CA ASN A 230 16.39 -5.26 10.50
C ASN A 230 15.60 -5.43 9.20
N SER A 231 14.71 -6.43 9.11
CA SER A 231 13.90 -6.68 7.93
C SER A 231 12.95 -5.52 7.59
N PRO A 232 12.75 -5.19 6.29
CA PRO A 232 11.71 -4.26 5.85
C PRO A 232 10.31 -4.67 6.29
N THR A 233 10.01 -5.96 6.20
CA THR A 233 8.83 -6.58 6.79
C THR A 233 9.24 -7.93 7.35
N HIS A 234 8.58 -8.44 8.38
CA HIS A 234 8.85 -9.80 8.85
C HIS A 234 7.57 -10.51 9.21
N ILE A 235 7.33 -11.69 8.61
CA ILE A 235 6.12 -12.48 8.80
C ILE A 235 6.44 -13.73 9.63
N ALA A 236 6.07 -13.71 10.91
CA ALA A 236 6.09 -14.90 11.75
C ALA A 236 4.89 -15.82 11.48
N ASP A 237 5.12 -17.13 11.64
CA ASP A 237 4.10 -18.19 11.59
C ASP A 237 3.21 -18.13 10.33
N GLY A 238 3.78 -17.70 9.19
CA GLY A 238 3.15 -17.70 7.86
C GLY A 238 2.01 -16.70 7.64
N ALA A 239 1.63 -15.87 8.63
CA ALA A 239 0.51 -14.93 8.48
C ALA A 239 0.54 -13.70 9.40
N ASN A 240 1.58 -13.53 10.22
CA ASN A 240 1.60 -12.53 11.27
C ASN A 240 2.84 -11.65 11.19
N SER A 241 2.66 -10.37 10.87
CA SER A 241 3.78 -9.44 10.81
C SER A 241 4.28 -9.10 12.22
N LEU A 242 5.58 -9.27 12.47
CA LEU A 242 6.26 -8.77 13.67
C LEU A 242 6.78 -7.36 13.45
N SER A 243 7.23 -7.07 12.23
CA SER A 243 7.60 -5.73 11.76
C SER A 243 6.95 -5.43 10.41
N ALA A 244 6.74 -4.15 10.11
CA ALA A 244 6.28 -3.67 8.82
C ALA A 244 6.76 -2.23 8.56
N LEU A 245 6.78 -1.85 7.29
CA LEU A 245 6.88 -0.47 6.83
C LEU A 245 5.49 0.05 6.47
N ILE A 246 5.04 1.12 7.11
CA ILE A 246 3.74 1.75 6.88
C ILE A 246 3.81 3.22 7.28
N ASP A 247 3.28 4.12 6.45
CA ASP A 247 3.06 5.51 6.84
C ASP A 247 1.95 5.53 7.92
N ILE A 248 2.35 5.67 9.19
CA ILE A 248 1.42 5.61 10.32
C ILE A 248 1.09 6.99 10.88
N ASN A 249 1.84 8.01 10.49
CA ASN A 249 1.64 9.38 10.95
C ASN A 249 1.04 10.31 9.86
N GLY A 250 0.91 9.83 8.61
CA GLY A 250 0.35 10.52 7.46
C GLY A 250 1.29 11.55 6.82
N ASP A 251 2.61 11.43 7.01
CA ASP A 251 3.60 12.35 6.45
C ASP A 251 4.07 11.96 5.04
N GLY A 252 3.60 10.83 4.52
CA GLY A 252 3.95 10.30 3.21
C GLY A 252 5.21 9.43 3.20
N LEU A 253 5.84 9.18 4.35
CA LEU A 253 7.02 8.33 4.48
C LEU A 253 6.67 7.04 5.22
N PRO A 254 7.08 5.86 4.72
CA PRO A 254 6.84 4.62 5.47
C PRO A 254 7.65 4.57 6.76
N ASP A 255 6.97 4.40 7.90
CA ASP A 255 7.55 4.24 9.23
C ASP A 255 7.76 2.76 9.58
N ARG A 256 8.74 2.47 10.46
CA ARG A 256 8.92 1.09 10.97
C ARG A 256 8.07 0.87 12.20
N VAL A 257 7.25 -0.17 12.17
CA VAL A 257 6.38 -0.57 13.29
C VAL A 257 6.72 -1.97 13.77
N PHE A 258 6.65 -2.21 15.08
CA PHE A 258 7.02 -3.48 15.72
C PHE A 258 6.00 -3.92 16.78
N ASP A 259 5.85 -5.24 16.95
CA ASP A 259 4.99 -5.85 17.99
C ASP A 259 5.65 -5.96 19.38
N ARG A 260 6.91 -5.52 19.49
CA ARG A 260 7.70 -5.38 20.71
C ARG A 260 8.87 -4.43 20.46
N ASN A 261 9.48 -3.93 21.52
CA ASN A 261 10.67 -3.09 21.42
C ASN A 261 11.82 -3.93 20.82
N PRO A 262 12.43 -3.50 19.71
CA PRO A 262 13.47 -4.30 19.06
C PRO A 262 14.75 -4.40 19.91
N SER A 263 15.03 -3.45 20.81
CA SER A 263 16.26 -3.46 21.61
C SER A 263 16.19 -4.31 22.87
N ASN A 264 14.99 -4.54 23.44
CA ASN A 264 14.83 -5.25 24.72
C ASN A 264 13.65 -6.24 24.77
N ASP A 265 12.98 -6.45 23.64
CA ASP A 265 11.84 -7.36 23.46
C ASP A 265 10.64 -7.11 24.39
N GLN A 266 10.57 -5.93 25.01
CA GLN A 266 9.41 -5.48 25.77
C GLN A 266 8.18 -5.41 24.86
N GLN A 267 7.13 -6.16 25.22
CA GLN A 267 5.90 -6.24 24.44
C GLN A 267 5.17 -4.90 24.35
N GLY A 268 4.49 -4.68 23.22
CA GLY A 268 3.72 -3.47 22.92
C GLY A 268 3.88 -3.04 21.47
N PHE A 269 3.15 -2.00 21.06
CA PHE A 269 3.26 -1.47 19.70
C PHE A 269 4.27 -0.32 19.68
N TYR A 270 5.37 -0.52 18.96
CA TYR A 270 6.47 0.45 18.87
C TYR A 270 6.55 1.00 17.45
N VAL A 271 6.78 2.31 17.35
CA VAL A 271 6.87 3.04 16.08
C VAL A 271 8.19 3.81 16.06
N PHE A 272 8.91 3.65 14.96
CA PHE A 272 10.14 4.37 14.62
C PHE A 272 9.82 5.23 13.41
N LEU A 273 9.75 6.54 13.62
CA LEU A 273 9.34 7.47 12.57
C LEU A 273 10.45 7.65 11.55
N ASN A 274 10.09 7.62 10.27
CA ASN A 274 10.98 7.95 9.18
C ASN A 274 11.28 9.46 9.18
N THR A 275 12.54 9.82 8.93
CA THR A 275 13.02 11.20 8.95
C THR A 275 13.44 11.70 7.55
N GLY A 276 13.23 10.87 6.52
CA GLY A 276 13.63 11.10 5.13
C GLY A 276 15.05 10.63 4.81
N ASN A 277 15.84 10.20 5.79
CA ASN A 277 17.18 9.65 5.60
C ASN A 277 17.60 8.62 6.67
N GLY A 278 16.61 8.06 7.37
CA GLY A 278 16.81 7.22 8.54
C GLY A 278 15.57 7.20 9.43
N PHE A 279 15.67 6.52 10.57
CA PHE A 279 14.59 6.42 11.55
C PHE A 279 14.96 7.06 12.88
N ASP A 280 13.97 7.55 13.63
CA ASP A 280 14.16 8.05 14.98
C ASP A 280 14.50 6.93 16.00
N SER A 281 14.56 7.26 17.29
CA SER A 281 14.90 6.29 18.33
C SER A 281 13.78 5.31 18.69
N GLY A 282 12.61 5.46 18.08
CA GLY A 282 11.41 4.68 18.39
C GLY A 282 10.70 5.12 19.67
N LYS A 283 9.37 4.97 19.68
CA LYS A 283 8.52 5.19 20.86
C LYS A 283 7.47 4.09 20.97
N GLN A 284 7.09 3.77 22.20
CA GLN A 284 5.91 2.94 22.44
C GLN A 284 4.66 3.79 22.23
N TRP A 285 3.87 3.46 21.22
CA TRP A 285 2.59 4.11 20.94
C TRP A 285 1.43 3.40 21.63
N GLN A 286 1.57 2.09 21.86
CA GLN A 286 0.61 1.34 22.64
C GLN A 286 1.30 0.38 23.60
N SER A 287 0.85 0.40 24.86
CA SER A 287 1.23 -0.60 25.84
C SER A 287 0.81 -2.00 25.39
N ASP A 288 1.49 -3.01 25.91
CA ASP A 288 1.11 -4.41 25.71
C ASP A 288 -0.39 -4.64 26.00
N LEU A 289 -1.12 -5.15 25.01
CA LEU A 289 -2.53 -5.54 25.13
C LEU A 289 -2.71 -6.99 25.65
N GLY A 290 -1.60 -7.64 25.99
CA GLY A 290 -1.51 -9.02 26.47
C GLY A 290 -1.68 -10.07 25.36
N GLY A 291 -1.49 -11.32 25.74
CA GLY A 291 -1.49 -12.48 24.86
C GLY A 291 -0.21 -13.29 25.08
N ASN A 292 -0.33 -14.51 25.58
CA ASN A 292 0.87 -15.30 25.96
C ASN A 292 1.47 -16.00 24.73
N GLY A 293 2.80 -16.02 24.57
CA GLY A 293 3.49 -16.82 23.53
C GLY A 293 3.06 -16.49 22.10
N ASN A 294 2.82 -17.50 21.25
CA ASN A 294 2.36 -17.35 19.85
C ASN A 294 0.98 -16.64 19.71
N TRP A 295 0.39 -16.16 20.82
CA TRP A 295 -0.89 -15.49 20.92
C TRP A 295 -0.79 -13.96 21.04
N ASN A 296 0.37 -13.37 20.75
CA ASN A 296 0.63 -11.92 20.78
C ASN A 296 -0.01 -11.11 19.62
N TRP A 297 -1.04 -11.65 18.95
CA TRP A 297 -1.66 -11.02 17.77
C TRP A 297 -2.18 -9.60 18.02
N LYS A 298 -2.50 -9.25 19.27
CA LYS A 298 -3.00 -7.93 19.67
C LYS A 298 -1.97 -6.81 19.50
N ASN A 299 -0.69 -7.11 19.63
CA ASN A 299 0.38 -6.12 19.48
C ASN A 299 0.94 -6.07 18.05
N ARG A 300 0.55 -7.01 17.18
CA ARG A 300 1.10 -7.11 15.82
C ARG A 300 0.56 -6.02 14.89
N PRO A 301 1.41 -5.44 14.02
CA PRO A 301 0.98 -4.53 12.95
C PRO A 301 -0.09 -5.15 12.06
N ILE A 302 0.13 -6.40 11.62
CA ILE A 302 -0.82 -7.17 10.81
C ILE A 302 -0.88 -8.60 11.37
N SER A 303 -2.08 -9.12 11.59
CA SER A 303 -2.31 -10.53 11.95
C SER A 303 -3.47 -11.10 11.18
N ASN A 304 -3.23 -12.18 10.43
CA ASN A 304 -4.26 -12.91 9.68
C ASN A 304 -4.46 -14.34 10.23
N SER A 305 -4.43 -14.53 11.56
CA SER A 305 -4.56 -15.87 12.15
C SER A 305 -5.98 -16.41 12.05
N THR A 306 -6.16 -17.48 11.28
CA THR A 306 -7.41 -18.25 11.19
C THR A 306 -7.18 -19.63 11.82
N ARG A 307 -7.95 -20.01 12.85
CA ARG A 307 -7.88 -21.38 13.42
C ARG A 307 -9.14 -22.20 13.14
N ILE A 308 -8.91 -23.43 12.69
CA ILE A 308 -9.87 -24.54 12.74
C ILE A 308 -9.54 -25.35 13.99
N THR A 309 -10.49 -25.48 14.93
CA THR A 309 -10.31 -26.36 16.10
C THR A 309 -10.73 -27.78 15.68
N THR A 310 -9.78 -28.71 15.59
CA THR A 310 -10.00 -30.06 15.02
C THR A 310 -10.98 -30.91 15.85
N VAL A 311 -11.78 -31.70 15.14
CA VAL A 311 -12.62 -32.80 15.63
C VAL A 311 -11.77 -33.81 16.43
N ARG A 312 -12.18 -34.16 17.65
CA ARG A 312 -11.55 -35.27 18.41
C ARG A 312 -12.14 -36.60 17.96
N LEU A 313 -11.30 -37.53 17.52
CA LEU A 313 -11.66 -38.94 17.38
C LEU A 313 -11.64 -39.58 18.78
N THR A 314 -12.77 -40.12 19.23
CA THR A 314 -12.82 -41.04 20.37
C THR A 314 -13.13 -42.46 19.85
N PRO A 315 -12.80 -43.52 20.62
CA PRO A 315 -12.97 -44.91 20.19
C PRO A 315 -14.42 -45.36 19.93
N PHE A 316 -15.42 -44.49 20.14
CA PHE A 316 -16.86 -44.83 20.13
C PHE A 316 -17.70 -43.96 19.15
N GLY A 317 -17.11 -43.49 18.05
CA GLY A 317 -17.83 -42.88 16.93
C GLY A 317 -17.75 -41.34 16.85
N TRP A 318 -18.26 -40.79 15.74
CA TRP A 318 -18.23 -39.36 15.43
C TRP A 318 -19.06 -38.54 16.42
N ARG A 319 -18.42 -37.74 17.27
CA ARG A 319 -19.07 -36.60 17.92
C ARG A 319 -18.63 -35.31 17.25
N PHE A 320 -19.55 -34.66 16.54
CA PHE A 320 -19.39 -33.28 16.12
C PHE A 320 -19.60 -32.37 17.35
N GLY A 321 -18.52 -31.88 17.95
CA GLY A 321 -18.59 -30.69 18.80
C GLY A 321 -18.74 -29.44 17.92
N PRO A 322 -19.31 -28.33 18.41
CA PRO A 322 -19.43 -27.10 17.63
C PRO A 322 -18.02 -26.62 17.22
N SER A 323 -17.70 -26.77 15.94
CA SER A 323 -16.51 -26.20 15.33
C SER A 323 -16.68 -24.69 15.27
N SER A 324 -16.02 -23.98 16.18
CA SER A 324 -15.91 -22.53 16.12
C SER A 324 -14.60 -22.18 15.40
N ILE A 325 -14.73 -21.68 14.18
CA ILE A 325 -13.63 -21.01 13.46
C ILE A 325 -13.41 -19.69 14.17
N HIS A 326 -12.23 -19.50 14.75
CA HIS A 326 -11.85 -18.24 15.37
C HIS A 326 -10.84 -17.56 14.44
N SER A 327 -11.27 -16.50 13.75
CA SER A 327 -10.33 -15.52 13.19
C SER A 327 -9.94 -14.55 14.30
N ARG A 328 -8.64 -14.40 14.51
CA ARG A 328 -8.04 -13.39 15.40
C ARG A 328 -7.19 -12.51 14.50
N THR A 329 -7.81 -11.47 13.96
CA THR A 329 -7.21 -10.62 12.95
C THR A 329 -7.06 -9.20 13.45
N SER A 330 -5.89 -8.62 13.19
CA SER A 330 -5.62 -7.20 13.32
C SER A 330 -5.09 -6.66 11.99
N ARG A 331 -5.46 -5.43 11.64
CA ARG A 331 -4.93 -4.72 10.49
C ARG A 331 -4.80 -3.23 10.80
N LEU A 332 -3.85 -2.60 10.13
CA LEU A 332 -3.77 -1.16 9.98
C LEU A 332 -4.50 -0.78 8.70
N ILE A 333 -5.58 -0.02 8.81
CA ILE A 333 -6.35 0.46 7.67
C ILE A 333 -7.08 1.73 8.09
N ASP A 334 -7.05 2.76 7.23
CA ASP A 334 -7.90 3.93 7.41
C ASP A 334 -9.36 3.52 7.16
N ILE A 335 -10.09 3.24 8.23
CA ILE A 335 -11.48 2.84 8.15
C ILE A 335 -12.43 4.01 8.27
N ASN A 336 -11.96 5.09 8.87
CA ASN A 336 -12.78 6.24 9.20
C ASN A 336 -12.69 7.36 8.13
N GLY A 337 -11.72 7.25 7.21
CA GLY A 337 -11.44 8.17 6.11
C GLY A 337 -10.63 9.39 6.53
N ASP A 338 -9.83 9.30 7.59
CA ASP A 338 -9.00 10.42 8.09
C ASP A 338 -7.62 10.54 7.44
N GLY A 339 -7.28 9.59 6.57
CA GLY A 339 -5.98 9.52 5.93
C GLY A 339 -4.90 8.90 6.82
N LEU A 340 -5.25 8.38 8.01
CA LEU A 340 -4.34 7.69 8.92
C LEU A 340 -4.78 6.23 9.11
N PRO A 341 -3.85 5.28 9.20
CA PRO A 341 -4.23 3.90 9.47
C PRO A 341 -4.79 3.72 10.90
N ASP A 342 -6.02 3.23 11.01
CA ASP A 342 -6.60 2.80 12.29
C ASP A 342 -6.17 1.36 12.64
N ARG A 343 -6.01 1.06 13.93
CA ARG A 343 -5.80 -0.34 14.38
C ARG A 343 -7.14 -1.05 14.50
N VAL A 344 -7.49 -1.85 13.51
CA VAL A 344 -8.75 -2.60 13.44
C VAL A 344 -8.57 -4.03 13.95
N PHE A 345 -9.51 -4.51 14.78
CA PHE A 345 -9.54 -5.85 15.35
C PHE A 345 -10.89 -6.53 15.07
N ALA A 346 -10.87 -7.82 14.73
CA ALA A 346 -12.09 -8.63 14.60
C ALA A 346 -12.70 -9.07 15.94
N ARG A 347 -11.97 -8.85 17.04
CA ARG A 347 -12.38 -9.15 18.42
C ARG A 347 -11.87 -8.05 19.34
N ASN A 348 -12.62 -7.79 20.41
CA ASN A 348 -12.19 -6.86 21.42
C ASN A 348 -10.89 -7.37 22.10
N PRO A 349 -9.77 -6.62 22.07
CA PRO A 349 -8.51 -7.07 22.64
C PRO A 349 -8.55 -7.18 24.17
N SER A 350 -9.45 -6.47 24.85
CA SER A 350 -9.58 -6.49 26.31
C SER A 350 -10.37 -7.70 26.83
N ASN A 351 -11.35 -8.21 26.09
CA ASN A 351 -12.23 -9.30 26.55
C ASN A 351 -12.45 -10.46 25.55
N GLU A 352 -11.79 -10.42 24.39
CA GLU A 352 -11.82 -11.41 23.30
C GLU A 352 -13.19 -11.74 22.70
N GLN A 353 -14.23 -10.96 23.05
CA GLN A 353 -15.56 -11.11 22.47
C GLN A 353 -15.52 -10.77 20.96
N PRO A 354 -16.22 -11.54 20.12
CA PRO A 354 -16.44 -11.18 18.72
C PRO A 354 -17.05 -9.77 18.62
N GLY A 355 -16.44 -8.93 17.81
CA GLY A 355 -16.84 -7.54 17.69
C GLY A 355 -15.82 -6.80 16.87
N PHE A 356 -16.30 -6.07 15.87
CA PHE A 356 -15.46 -5.22 15.06
C PHE A 356 -15.14 -3.94 15.83
N MET A 357 -13.85 -3.69 16.06
CA MET A 357 -13.37 -2.54 16.84
C MET A 357 -12.17 -1.90 16.15
N TYR A 358 -12.05 -0.58 16.29
CA TYR A 358 -10.88 0.17 15.87
C TYR A 358 -10.45 1.13 16.98
N PHE A 359 -9.17 1.50 17.00
CA PHE A 359 -8.57 2.44 17.93
C PHE A 359 -7.78 3.50 17.16
#